data_AF-A7T2W1-F1
#
_entry.id   AF-A7T2W1-F1
#
_cell.length_a   1.000
_cell.length_b   1.000
_cell.length_c   1.000
_cell.angle_alpha   90.00
_cell.angle_beta   90.00
_cell.angle_gamma   90.00
#
_symmetry.space_group_name_H-M   'P 1'
#
loop_
_entity.id
_entity.type
_entity.pdbx_description
1 polymer ?
#
loop_
_entity_poly.entity_id
_entity_poly.type
_entity_poly.pdbx_seq_one_letter_code
_entity_poly.pdbx_strand_id
1 'polypeptide(L)'
;MAEHDLTSKMGCFLDRHLVFPLLEFLSVKEIYDEHELLKGKLELLSNTNMVDFAMDVYKGLYPDEEVPTSLVEKRVEVVKELKDLQAQTEPIINCFSDPEFTAQVQSTRDGRQLFEYLERNHDVST
;
A
#
# COMPACT_ATOMS: atom_id res chain seq x y z
N MET A 1 -13.10 25.63 14.46
CA MET A 1 -13.35 24.32 13.83
C MET A 1 -12.18 23.36 14.03
N ALA A 2 -10.92 23.80 13.90
CA ALA A 2 -9.73 22.99 14.20
C ALA A 2 -9.63 22.50 15.66
N GLU A 3 -10.20 23.21 16.65
CA GLU A 3 -10.15 22.80 18.07
C GLU A 3 -10.85 21.47 18.39
N HIS A 4 -11.75 21.01 17.52
CA HIS A 4 -12.43 19.73 17.67
C HIS A 4 -11.88 18.66 16.72
N ASP A 5 -10.80 18.93 16.00
CA ASP A 5 -10.14 17.93 15.18
C ASP A 5 -9.46 16.87 16.06
N LEU A 6 -9.84 15.62 15.87
CA LEU A 6 -9.27 14.47 16.55
C LEU A 6 -8.29 13.69 15.66
N THR A 7 -8.04 14.14 14.43
CA THR A 7 -7.22 13.43 13.44
C THR A 7 -5.83 13.13 13.99
N SER A 8 -5.16 14.10 14.61
CA SER A 8 -3.83 13.88 15.21
C SER A 8 -3.86 12.89 16.38
N LYS A 9 -4.95 12.86 17.17
CA LYS A 9 -5.10 11.95 18.30
C LYS A 9 -5.44 10.53 17.86
N MET A 10 -6.31 10.39 16.86
CA MET A 10 -6.70 9.09 16.30
C MET A 10 -5.61 8.51 15.41
N GLY A 11 -4.88 9.35 14.66
CA GLY A 11 -3.84 8.93 13.74
C GLY A 11 -2.72 8.12 14.40
N CYS A 12 -2.42 8.37 15.68
CA CYS A 12 -1.48 7.57 16.46
C CYS A 12 -1.89 6.10 16.65
N PHE A 13 -3.18 5.78 16.45
CA PHE A 13 -3.75 4.44 16.62
C PHE A 13 -4.22 3.84 15.29
N LEU A 14 -3.89 4.47 14.16
CA LEU A 14 -4.27 4.05 12.83
C LEU A 14 -3.04 3.74 11.99
N ASP A 15 -3.17 2.78 11.08
CA ASP A 15 -2.17 2.57 10.04
C ASP A 15 -2.01 3.81 9.17
N ARG A 16 -0.78 4.07 8.71
CA ARG A 16 -0.45 5.21 7.84
C ARG A 16 -1.39 5.34 6.62
N HIS A 17 -1.81 4.21 6.05
CA HIS A 17 -2.75 4.19 4.92
C HIS A 17 -4.16 4.67 5.28
N LEU A 18 -4.57 4.48 6.53
CA LEU A 18 -5.85 4.94 7.06
C LEU A 18 -5.81 6.41 7.49
N VAL A 19 -4.62 6.96 7.73
CA VAL A 19 -4.43 8.38 8.04
C VAL A 19 -4.54 9.25 6.77
N PHE A 20 -4.16 8.75 5.59
CA PHE A 20 -4.25 9.53 4.34
C PHE A 20 -5.64 10.07 4.02
N PRO A 21 -6.72 9.27 4.04
CA PRO A 21 -8.07 9.79 3.80
C PRO A 21 -8.47 10.90 4.76
N LEU A 22 -7.98 10.86 6.01
CA LEU A 22 -8.23 11.90 7.00
C LEU A 22 -7.49 13.20 6.62
N LEU A 23 -6.22 13.12 6.21
CA LEU A 23 -5.47 14.28 5.74
C LEU A 23 -6.04 14.88 4.45
N GLU A 24 -6.54 14.05 3.52
CA GLU A 24 -7.25 14.53 2.33
C GLU A 24 -8.54 15.26 2.69
N PHE A 25 -9.32 14.69 3.63
CA PHE A 25 -10.51 15.36 4.14
C PHE A 25 -10.19 16.72 4.78
N LEU A 26 -9.12 16.80 5.59
CA LEU A 26 -8.66 18.06 6.20
C LEU A 26 -8.23 19.09 5.15
N SER A 27 -7.62 18.64 4.03
CA SER A 27 -7.23 19.50 2.91
C SER A 27 -8.47 20.14 2.25
N VAL A 28 -9.50 19.34 1.97
CA VAL A 28 -10.76 19.82 1.38
C VAL A 28 -11.55 20.73 2.34
N LYS A 29 -11.36 20.57 3.66
CA LYS A 29 -12.01 21.43 4.66
C LYS A 29 -11.35 22.79 4.82
N GLU A 30 -10.12 22.97 4.32
CA GLU A 30 -9.37 24.24 4.35
C GLU A 30 -9.30 24.84 5.77
N ILE A 31 -9.27 23.99 6.81
CA ILE A 31 -9.17 24.43 8.21
C ILE A 31 -7.73 24.55 8.70
N TYR A 32 -6.77 24.01 7.95
CA TYR A 32 -5.33 24.09 8.18
C TYR A 32 -4.65 24.68 6.94
N ASP A 33 -3.42 25.16 7.13
CA ASP A 33 -2.57 25.61 6.02
C ASP A 33 -2.28 24.44 5.07
N GLU A 34 -2.52 24.66 3.77
CA GLU A 34 -2.36 23.63 2.75
C GLU A 34 -0.90 23.15 2.66
N HIS A 35 0.06 24.05 2.81
CA HIS A 35 1.48 23.73 2.72
C HIS A 35 1.96 22.92 3.94
N GLU A 36 1.44 23.17 5.15
CA GLU A 36 1.65 22.30 6.31
C GLU A 36 1.04 20.89 6.10
N LEU A 37 -0.18 20.81 5.54
CA LEU A 37 -0.82 19.53 5.24
C LEU A 37 -0.05 18.74 4.18
N LEU A 38 0.42 19.39 3.11
CA LEU A 38 1.23 18.76 2.06
C LEU A 38 2.57 18.24 2.60
N LYS A 39 3.22 18.98 3.51
CA LYS A 39 4.41 18.49 4.22
C LYS A 39 4.12 17.26 5.05
N GLY A 40 3.03 17.27 5.82
CA GLY A 40 2.60 16.11 6.61
C GLY A 40 2.29 14.89 5.74
N LYS A 41 1.63 15.09 4.59
CA LYS A 41 1.39 14.04 3.59
C LYS A 41 2.71 13.48 3.05
N LEU A 42 3.66 14.34 2.69
CA LEU A 42 4.96 13.93 2.16
C LEU A 42 5.77 13.12 3.19
N GLU A 43 5.78 13.56 4.45
CA GLU A 43 6.44 12.84 5.55
C GLU A 43 5.81 11.45 5.77
N LEU A 44 4.47 11.37 5.75
CA LEU A 44 3.76 10.09 5.87
C LEU A 44 4.06 9.15 4.68
N LEU A 45 4.14 9.70 3.46
CA LEU A 45 4.46 8.96 2.24
C LEU A 45 5.92 8.50 2.16
N SER A 46 6.85 9.25 2.75
CA SER A 46 8.29 8.94 2.72
C SER A 46 8.59 7.54 3.27
N ASN A 47 7.78 7.08 4.23
CA ASN A 47 7.88 5.77 4.87
C ASN A 47 7.00 4.67 4.21
N THR A 48 6.45 4.95 3.03
CA THR A 48 5.65 4.01 2.22
C THR A 48 6.33 3.72 0.89
N ASN A 49 5.83 2.70 0.19
CA ASN A 49 6.18 2.41 -1.20
C ASN A 49 5.27 3.12 -2.22
N MET A 50 4.41 4.06 -1.78
CA MET A 50 3.57 4.89 -2.66
C MET A 50 4.41 6.02 -3.30
N VAL A 51 5.49 5.66 -3.97
CA VAL A 51 6.54 6.60 -4.41
C VAL A 51 6.01 7.58 -5.46
N ASP A 52 5.18 7.11 -6.41
CA ASP A 52 4.58 7.98 -7.42
C ASP A 52 3.72 9.08 -6.77
N PHE A 53 2.94 8.72 -5.76
CA PHE A 53 2.13 9.70 -5.02
C PHE A 53 3.00 10.66 -4.19
N ALA A 54 4.09 10.18 -3.59
CA ALA A 54 5.07 11.04 -2.93
C ALA A 54 5.67 12.09 -3.88
N MET A 55 5.94 11.70 -5.13
CA MET A 55 6.45 12.60 -6.16
C MET A 55 5.40 13.64 -6.59
N ASP A 56 4.13 13.26 -6.68
CA ASP A 56 3.04 14.20 -6.99
C ASP A 56 2.85 15.22 -5.87
N VAL A 57 2.86 14.77 -4.61
CA VAL A 57 2.80 15.67 -3.43
C VAL A 57 4.03 16.58 -3.37
N TYR A 58 5.23 16.07 -3.70
CA TYR A 58 6.45 16.88 -3.75
C TYR A 58 6.33 18.01 -4.79
N LYS A 59 5.86 17.71 -6.00
CA LYS A 59 5.66 18.72 -7.06
C LYS A 59 4.59 19.74 -6.69
N GLY A 60 3.56 19.32 -5.94
CA GLY A 60 2.57 20.24 -5.39
C GLY A 60 3.16 21.21 -4.36
N LEU A 61 4.11 20.74 -3.55
CA LEU A 61 4.78 21.52 -2.51
C LEU A 61 5.91 22.41 -3.06
N TYR A 62 6.64 21.92 -4.07
CA TYR A 62 7.77 22.58 -4.71
C TYR A 62 7.63 22.55 -6.25
N PRO A 63 6.79 23.41 -6.84
CA PRO A 63 6.50 23.36 -8.29
C PRO A 63 7.71 23.67 -9.18
N ASP A 64 8.64 24.48 -8.67
CA ASP A 64 9.83 24.94 -9.39
C ASP A 64 11.06 24.04 -9.15
N GLU A 65 10.93 23.02 -8.29
CA GLU A 65 12.03 22.09 -7.98
C GLU A 65 11.85 20.75 -8.70
N GLU A 66 12.97 20.16 -9.10
CA GLU A 66 12.95 18.79 -9.61
C GLU A 66 12.72 17.79 -8.47
N VAL A 67 12.05 16.69 -8.80
CA VAL A 67 11.83 15.59 -7.86
C VAL A 67 13.18 15.05 -7.37
N PRO A 68 13.38 14.86 -6.06
CA PRO A 68 14.62 14.33 -5.51
C PRO A 68 15.01 13.00 -6.15
N THR A 69 16.30 12.87 -6.50
CA THR A 69 16.86 11.64 -7.07
C THR A 69 16.57 10.42 -6.19
N SER A 70 16.52 10.60 -4.86
CA SER A 70 16.19 9.54 -3.91
C SER A 70 14.80 8.94 -4.13
N LEU A 71 13.79 9.74 -4.52
CA LEU A 71 12.45 9.22 -4.85
C LEU A 71 12.46 8.46 -6.18
N VAL A 72 13.25 8.92 -7.15
CA VAL A 72 13.39 8.24 -8.45
C VAL A 72 14.10 6.89 -8.28
N GLU A 73 15.17 6.84 -7.49
CA GLU A 73 15.88 5.60 -7.16
C GLU A 73 14.98 4.63 -6.39
N LYS A 74 14.29 5.11 -5.35
CA LYS A 74 13.34 4.31 -4.57
C LYS A 74 12.24 3.72 -5.45
N ARG A 75 11.75 4.45 -6.45
CA ARG A 75 10.77 3.92 -7.40
C ARG A 75 11.31 2.72 -8.18
N VAL A 76 12.57 2.80 -8.65
CA VAL A 76 13.20 1.68 -9.38
C VAL A 76 13.31 0.46 -8.47
N GLU A 77 13.71 0.65 -7.21
CA GLU A 77 13.80 -0.43 -6.22
C GLU A 77 12.45 -1.08 -5.94
N VAL A 78 11.41 -0.28 -5.65
CA VAL A 78 10.05 -0.78 -5.39
C VAL A 78 9.49 -1.55 -6.58
N VAL A 79 9.68 -1.04 -7.81
CA VAL A 79 9.21 -1.74 -9.02
C VAL A 79 9.96 -3.03 -9.27
N LYS A 80 11.26 -3.07 -8.93
CA LYS A 80 12.06 -4.30 -9.02
C LYS A 80 11.56 -5.33 -8.01
N GLU A 81 11.42 -4.95 -6.74
CA GLU A 81 10.92 -5.83 -5.69
C GLU A 81 9.52 -6.37 -6.02
N LEU A 82 8.64 -5.52 -6.55
CA LEU A 82 7.31 -5.94 -7.01
C LEU A 82 7.39 -7.04 -8.06
N LYS A 83 8.26 -6.91 -9.07
CA LYS A 83 8.44 -7.93 -10.10
C LYS A 83 9.01 -9.23 -9.53
N ASP A 84 9.99 -9.12 -8.64
CA ASP A 84 10.63 -10.27 -8.02
C ASP A 84 9.63 -11.06 -7.15
N LEU A 85 8.79 -10.37 -6.36
CA LEU A 85 7.74 -10.97 -5.55
C LEU A 85 6.60 -11.54 -6.40
N GLN A 86 6.25 -10.87 -7.50
CA GLN A 86 5.23 -11.36 -8.42
C GLN A 86 5.69 -12.67 -9.10
N ALA A 87 6.96 -12.77 -9.51
CA ALA A 87 7.51 -14.00 -10.06
C ALA A 87 7.54 -15.14 -9.03
N GLN A 88 7.89 -14.84 -7.77
CA GLN A 88 7.89 -15.84 -6.70
C GLN A 88 6.48 -16.35 -6.34
N THR A 89 5.47 -15.50 -6.46
CA THR A 89 4.06 -15.84 -6.14
C THR A 89 3.28 -16.38 -7.33
N GLU A 90 3.84 -16.34 -8.54
CA GLU A 90 3.23 -16.82 -9.78
C GLU A 90 2.70 -18.27 -9.69
N PRO A 91 3.43 -19.26 -9.10
CA PRO A 91 2.92 -20.62 -8.97
C PRO A 91 1.61 -20.69 -8.15
N ILE A 92 1.52 -19.90 -7.09
CA ILE A 92 0.33 -19.82 -6.23
C ILE A 92 -0.82 -19.18 -7.00
N ILE A 93 -0.56 -18.09 -7.73
CA ILE A 93 -1.55 -17.42 -8.57
C ILE A 93 -2.09 -18.36 -9.65
N ASN A 94 -1.21 -19.18 -10.24
CA ASN A 94 -1.60 -20.19 -11.24
C ASN A 94 -2.52 -21.26 -10.63
N CYS A 95 -2.33 -21.65 -9.37
CA CYS A 95 -3.26 -22.56 -8.68
C CYS A 95 -4.68 -21.97 -8.64
N PHE A 96 -4.81 -20.69 -8.29
CA PHE A 96 -6.11 -19.99 -8.27
C PHE A 96 -6.74 -19.78 -9.66
N SER A 97 -6.00 -20.04 -10.74
CA SER A 97 -6.58 -20.04 -12.09
C SER A 97 -7.29 -21.35 -12.42
N ASP A 98 -7.07 -22.41 -11.62
CA ASP A 98 -7.80 -23.67 -11.72
C ASP A 98 -9.18 -23.56 -11.04
N PRO A 99 -10.29 -23.76 -11.79
CA PRO A 99 -11.64 -23.76 -11.21
C PRO A 99 -11.85 -24.85 -10.15
N GLU A 100 -11.18 -25.99 -10.28
CA GLU A 100 -11.31 -27.11 -9.33
C GLU A 100 -10.65 -26.75 -8.00
N PHE A 101 -9.44 -26.20 -8.04
CA PHE A 101 -8.76 -25.66 -6.85
C PHE A 101 -9.59 -24.56 -6.18
N THR A 102 -10.16 -23.64 -6.95
CA THR A 102 -11.00 -22.56 -6.41
C THR A 102 -12.25 -23.10 -5.70
N ALA A 103 -12.91 -24.11 -6.28
CA ALA A 103 -14.05 -24.78 -5.66
C ALA A 103 -13.63 -25.54 -4.37
N GLN A 104 -12.45 -26.15 -4.38
CA GLN A 104 -11.89 -26.84 -3.22
C GLN A 104 -11.59 -25.85 -2.07
N VAL A 105 -11.00 -24.69 -2.36
CA VAL A 105 -10.74 -23.61 -1.38
C VAL A 105 -12.04 -23.13 -0.73
N GLN A 106 -13.11 -22.96 -1.51
CA GLN A 106 -14.40 -22.47 -1.00
C GLN A 106 -15.17 -23.52 -0.18
N SER A 107 -15.03 -24.80 -0.52
CA SER A 107 -15.72 -25.90 0.15
C SER A 107 -14.99 -26.41 1.40
N THR A 108 -13.66 -26.27 1.43
CA THR A 108 -12.81 -26.80 2.50
C THR A 108 -12.83 -25.88 3.72
N ARG A 109 -13.30 -26.39 4.86
CA ARG A 109 -13.36 -25.66 6.14
C ARG A 109 -12.09 -25.80 6.99
N ASP A 110 -11.32 -26.88 6.79
CA ASP A 110 -10.08 -27.13 7.53
C ASP A 110 -8.87 -26.82 6.65
N GLY A 111 -8.05 -25.85 7.06
CA GLY A 111 -6.86 -25.45 6.33
C GLY A 111 -5.88 -26.60 6.10
N ARG A 112 -5.82 -27.60 6.99
CA ARG A 112 -4.93 -28.76 6.82
C ARG A 112 -5.29 -29.61 5.62
N GLN A 113 -6.58 -29.82 5.37
CA GLN A 113 -7.05 -30.58 4.19
C GLN A 113 -6.74 -29.82 2.89
N LEU A 114 -6.78 -28.49 2.93
CA LEU A 114 -6.42 -27.66 1.79
C LEU A 114 -4.91 -27.74 1.48
N PHE A 115 -4.06 -27.73 2.51
CA PHE A 115 -2.62 -27.90 2.33
C PHE A 115 -2.27 -29.30 1.78
N GLU A 116 -2.89 -30.37 2.29
CA GLU A 116 -2.68 -31.72 1.73
C GLU A 116 -3.12 -31.82 0.26
N TYR A 117 -4.18 -31.10 -0.14
CA TYR A 117 -4.62 -31.02 -1.53
C TYR A 117 -3.60 -30.29 -2.41
N LEU A 118 -3.05 -29.17 -1.92
CA LEU A 118 -2.02 -28.38 -2.60
C LEU A 118 -0.72 -29.17 -2.82
N GLU A 119 -0.25 -29.87 -1.78
CA GLU A 119 0.96 -30.70 -1.87
C GLU A 119 0.79 -31.86 -2.85
N ARG A 120 -0.41 -32.46 -2.94
CA ARG A 120 -0.65 -33.61 -3.81
C ARG A 120 -0.89 -33.24 -5.28
N ASN A 121 -1.50 -32.09 -5.55
CA ASN A 121 -1.99 -31.76 -6.89
C ASN A 121 -1.26 -30.59 -7.56
N HIS A 122 -0.57 -29.75 -6.79
CA HIS A 122 0.03 -28.51 -7.31
C HIS A 122 1.53 -28.36 -6.99
N ASP A 123 2.19 -29.37 -6.42
CA ASP A 123 3.62 -29.34 -5.99
C ASP A 123 3.97 -28.11 -5.11
N VAL A 124 2.98 -27.53 -4.43
CA VAL A 124 3.16 -26.41 -3.49
C VAL A 124 3.39 -26.99 -2.10
N SER A 125 4.65 -27.07 -1.68
CA SER A 125 5.04 -27.40 -0.30
C SER A 125 5.54 -26.15 0.44
N THR A 126 5.30 -26.10 1.76
CA THR A 126 5.74 -24.98 2.63
C THR A 126 7.21 -25.12 3.01
#